data_AF-A0A6C0NTQ3-F1
#
_entry.id   AF-A0A6C0NTQ3-F1
#
_cell.length_a   1.000
_cell.length_b   1.000
_cell.length_c   1.000
_cell.angle_alpha   90.00
_cell.angle_beta   90.00
_cell.angle_gamma   90.00
#
_symmetry.space_group_name_H-M   'P 1'
#
loop_
_entity.id
_entity.type
_entity.pdbx_description
1 polymer ?
#
loop_
_entity_poly.entity_id
_entity_poly.type
_entity_poly.pdbx_seq_one_letter_code
_entity_poly.pdbx_strand_id
1 'polypeptide(L)'
;MKRRISPNLLTVAGFALLAVGVYFIKTIEDSHGILRTLPYLSFGLGCSIFGHGMGDIITRSLMKGNPAAAKKMEIDKKDERNLAIANRAKAKTYDMTILLFGALILAFSLMDIDKETLWILVASYLFIHGYGAYCRVKYVKEM
;
A
#
# COMPACT_ATOMS: atom_id res chain seq x y z
N MET A 1 5.62 18.56 -18.61
CA MET A 1 4.23 18.48 -18.08
C MET A 1 3.95 17.06 -17.60
N LYS A 2 3.91 16.85 -16.28
CA LYS A 2 3.73 15.51 -15.65
C LYS A 2 2.26 15.11 -15.78
N ARG A 3 1.93 14.07 -16.56
CA ARG A 3 0.56 13.54 -16.69
C ARG A 3 0.04 13.19 -15.28
N ARG A 4 -0.85 14.02 -14.72
CA ARG A 4 -1.56 13.68 -13.47
C ARG A 4 -2.53 12.56 -13.82
N ILE A 5 -2.17 11.32 -13.48
CA ILE A 5 -3.11 10.21 -13.51
C ILE A 5 -4.29 10.60 -12.62
N SER A 6 -5.51 10.58 -13.16
CA SER A 6 -6.68 10.95 -12.37
C SER A 6 -6.92 9.85 -11.32
N PRO A 7 -7.20 10.21 -10.05
CA PRO A 7 -7.41 9.20 -9.01
C PRO A 7 -8.63 8.31 -9.31
N ASN A 8 -9.59 8.81 -10.07
CA ASN A 8 -10.72 8.02 -10.58
C ASN A 8 -10.25 6.90 -11.51
N LEU A 9 -9.31 7.20 -12.43
CA LEU A 9 -8.73 6.19 -13.33
C LEU A 9 -7.92 5.15 -12.55
N LEU A 10 -7.16 5.59 -11.56
CA LEU A 10 -6.38 4.70 -10.70
C LEU A 10 -7.28 3.75 -9.88
N THR A 11 -8.39 4.27 -9.37
CA THR A 11 -9.39 3.48 -8.63
C THR A 11 -10.06 2.44 -9.52
N VAL A 12 -10.48 2.84 -10.73
CA VAL A 12 -11.09 1.92 -11.71
C VAL A 12 -10.09 0.86 -12.15
N ALA A 13 -8.84 1.23 -12.40
CA ALA A 13 -7.78 0.28 -12.75
C ALA A 13 -7.50 -0.70 -11.60
N GLY A 14 -7.45 -0.24 -10.35
CA GLY A 14 -7.29 -1.10 -9.17
C GLY A 14 -8.45 -2.06 -8.99
N PHE A 15 -9.69 -1.59 -9.21
CA PHE A 15 -10.89 -2.43 -9.15
C PHE A 15 -10.92 -3.48 -10.27
N ALA A 16 -10.56 -3.10 -11.50
CA ALA A 16 -10.45 -4.03 -12.62
C ALA A 16 -9.40 -5.11 -12.34
N LEU A 17 -8.23 -4.74 -11.81
CA LEU A 17 -7.18 -5.69 -11.44
C LEU A 17 -7.64 -6.66 -10.34
N LEU A 18 -8.39 -6.16 -9.35
CA LEU A 18 -8.99 -6.98 -8.29
C LEU A 18 -10.01 -7.97 -8.87
N ALA A 19 -10.93 -7.50 -9.72
CA ALA A 19 -11.96 -8.34 -10.35
C ALA A 19 -11.36 -9.44 -11.24
N VAL A 20 -10.33 -9.09 -12.01
CA VAL A 20 -9.54 -10.05 -12.79
C VAL A 20 -8.86 -11.06 -11.87
N GLY A 21 -8.21 -10.61 -10.79
CA GLY A 21 -7.60 -11.51 -9.81
C GLY A 21 -8.59 -12.54 -9.25
N VAL A 22 -9.78 -12.09 -8.82
CA VAL A 22 -10.83 -12.99 -8.31
C VAL A 22 -11.34 -13.96 -9.40
N TYR A 23 -11.52 -13.47 -10.62
CA TYR A 23 -11.94 -14.31 -11.74
C TYR A 23 -10.93 -15.43 -12.01
N PHE A 24 -9.64 -15.11 -12.04
CA PHE A 24 -8.57 -16.08 -12.25
C PHE A 24 -8.45 -17.07 -11.08
N ILE A 25 -8.62 -16.63 -9.83
CA ILE A 25 -8.65 -17.52 -8.64
C ILE A 25 -9.75 -18.57 -8.77
N LYS A 26 -10.93 -18.19 -9.29
CA LYS A 26 -12.08 -19.11 -9.44
C LYS A 26 -12.02 -20.02 -10.67
N THR A 27 -11.29 -19.61 -11.70
CA THR A 27 -11.29 -20.31 -13.00
C THR A 27 -10.11 -21.29 -13.12
N ILE A 28 -9.03 -21.05 -12.39
CA ILE A 28 -7.83 -21.88 -12.43
C ILE A 28 -7.74 -22.69 -11.14
N GLU A 29 -8.40 -23.86 -11.12
CA GLU A 29 -8.35 -24.80 -9.99
C GLU A 29 -7.07 -25.68 -9.98
N ASP A 30 -6.37 -25.82 -11.11
CA ASP A 30 -5.37 -26.90 -11.30
C ASP A 30 -3.98 -26.40 -11.78
N SER A 31 -3.55 -25.23 -11.31
CA SER A 31 -2.20 -24.73 -11.61
C SER A 31 -1.23 -24.99 -10.46
N HIS A 32 -0.11 -25.66 -10.76
CA HIS A 32 1.01 -25.86 -9.84
C HIS A 32 2.04 -24.73 -9.96
N GLY A 33 2.64 -24.35 -8.82
CA GLY A 33 3.75 -23.38 -8.75
C GLY A 33 3.33 -21.90 -8.90
N ILE A 34 4.20 -21.09 -9.51
CA ILE A 34 4.08 -19.61 -9.60
C ILE A 34 2.73 -19.17 -10.20
N LEU A 35 2.18 -19.94 -11.13
CA LEU A 35 0.91 -19.61 -11.80
C LEU A 35 -0.29 -19.59 -10.84
N ARG A 36 -0.22 -20.34 -9.72
CA ARG A 36 -1.22 -20.29 -8.65
C ARG A 36 -1.13 -19.01 -7.83
N THR A 37 0.07 -18.47 -7.61
CA THR A 37 0.32 -17.31 -6.74
C THR A 37 0.02 -15.97 -7.44
N LEU A 38 0.11 -15.92 -8.77
CA LEU A 38 -0.05 -14.70 -9.56
C LEU A 38 -1.45 -14.04 -9.43
N PRO A 39 -2.57 -14.79 -9.43
CA PRO A 39 -3.90 -14.22 -9.20
C PRO A 39 -4.05 -13.58 -7.81
N TYR A 40 -3.48 -14.20 -6.77
CA TYR A 40 -3.50 -13.66 -5.40
C TYR A 40 -2.64 -12.40 -5.27
N LEU A 41 -1.48 -12.35 -5.93
CA LEU A 41 -0.65 -11.15 -5.97
C LEU A 41 -1.38 -10.01 -6.70
N SER A 42 -2.03 -10.32 -7.82
CA SER A 42 -2.84 -9.35 -8.59
C SER A 42 -4.00 -8.82 -7.75
N PHE A 43 -4.67 -9.69 -7.00
CA PHE A 43 -5.72 -9.30 -6.06
C PHE A 43 -5.19 -8.35 -4.97
N GLY A 44 -4.06 -8.70 -4.34
CA GLY A 44 -3.43 -7.87 -3.29
C GLY A 44 -2.99 -6.49 -3.80
N LEU A 45 -2.37 -6.43 -4.98
CA LEU A 45 -1.99 -5.18 -5.64
C LEU A 45 -3.23 -4.36 -6.02
N GLY A 46 -4.26 -5.01 -6.57
CA GLY A 46 -5.54 -4.39 -6.90
C GLY A 46 -6.20 -3.74 -5.69
N CYS A 47 -6.25 -4.44 -4.56
CA CYS A 47 -6.78 -3.92 -3.30
C CYS A 47 -6.01 -2.70 -2.81
N SER A 48 -4.68 -2.71 -2.92
CA SER A 48 -3.82 -1.60 -2.48
C SER A 48 -4.04 -0.33 -3.32
N ILE A 49 -4.08 -0.49 -4.65
CA ILE A 49 -4.30 0.61 -5.59
C ILE A 49 -5.74 1.16 -5.45
N PHE A 50 -6.71 0.26 -5.36
CA PHE A 50 -8.12 0.61 -5.18
C PHE A 50 -8.35 1.34 -3.86
N GLY A 51 -7.82 0.84 -2.74
CA GLY A 51 -7.97 1.46 -1.43
C GLY A 51 -7.39 2.87 -1.39
N HIS A 52 -6.21 3.07 -1.99
CA HIS A 52 -5.61 4.40 -2.10
C HIS A 52 -6.49 5.36 -2.93
N GLY A 53 -6.92 4.94 -4.11
CA GLY A 53 -7.76 5.76 -4.98
C GLY A 53 -9.15 6.06 -4.39
N MET A 54 -9.76 5.09 -3.72
CA MET A 54 -11.05 5.26 -3.07
C MET A 54 -10.98 6.24 -1.90
N GLY A 55 -9.90 6.21 -1.11
CA GLY A 55 -9.68 7.20 -0.04
C GLY A 55 -9.67 8.64 -0.55
N ASP A 56 -9.05 8.86 -1.70
CA ASP A 56 -9.03 10.17 -2.37
C ASP A 56 -10.42 10.60 -2.88
N ILE A 57 -11.18 9.66 -3.46
CA ILE A 57 -12.55 9.92 -3.94
C ILE A 57 -13.48 10.27 -2.78
N ILE A 58 -13.45 9.50 -1.69
CA ILE A 58 -14.25 9.74 -0.49
C ILE A 58 -13.91 11.10 0.10
N THR A 59 -12.60 11.41 0.26
CA THR A 59 -12.14 12.70 0.76
C THR A 59 -12.70 13.84 -0.10
N ARG A 60 -12.60 13.75 -1.43
CA ARG A 60 -13.14 14.77 -2.34
C ARG A 60 -14.65 14.90 -2.24
N SER A 61 -15.37 13.79 -2.11
CA SER A 61 -16.83 13.78 -1.96
C SER A 61 -17.26 14.52 -0.69
N LEU A 62 -16.62 14.20 0.44
CA LEU A 62 -16.86 14.87 1.72
C LEU A 62 -16.52 16.37 1.67
N MET A 63 -15.44 16.74 0.97
CA MET A 63 -15.03 18.14 0.85
C MET A 63 -15.91 18.98 -0.08
N LYS A 64 -16.59 18.36 -1.07
CA LYS A 64 -17.47 19.08 -2.01
C LYS A 64 -18.66 19.74 -1.33
N GLY A 65 -19.23 19.09 -0.32
CA GLY A 65 -20.39 19.59 0.42
C GLY A 65 -20.05 20.56 1.56
N ASN A 66 -18.76 20.71 1.91
CA ASN A 66 -18.34 21.51 3.05
C ASN A 66 -17.03 22.29 2.77
N PRO A 67 -17.12 23.51 2.21
CA PRO A 67 -15.94 24.32 1.88
C PRO A 67 -15.16 24.77 3.13
N ALA A 68 -15.83 24.91 4.29
CA ALA A 68 -15.15 25.24 5.55
C ALA A 68 -14.26 24.09 6.03
N ALA A 69 -14.76 22.85 5.97
CA ALA A 69 -13.96 21.66 6.27
C ALA A 69 -12.80 21.49 5.28
N ALA A 70 -13.02 21.80 3.99
CA ALA A 70 -11.98 21.73 2.95
C ALA A 70 -10.83 22.67 3.25
N LYS A 71 -11.15 23.93 3.59
CA LYS A 71 -10.16 24.93 3.97
C LYS A 71 -9.41 24.53 5.25
N LYS A 72 -10.11 24.00 6.25
CA LYS A 72 -9.48 23.52 7.49
C LYS A 72 -8.49 22.38 7.23
N MET A 73 -8.89 21.39 6.43
CA MET A 73 -8.01 20.28 6.06
C MET A 73 -6.76 20.75 5.30
N GLU A 74 -6.87 21.75 4.42
CA GLU A 74 -5.69 22.30 3.73
C GLU A 74 -4.73 23.02 4.70
N ILE A 75 -5.27 23.76 5.66
CA ILE A 75 -4.48 24.42 6.71
C ILE A 75 -3.77 23.36 7.55
N ASP A 76 -4.50 22.36 8.02
CA ASP A 76 -3.95 21.29 8.86
C ASP A 76 -2.87 20.48 8.14
N LYS A 77 -2.96 20.34 6.80
CA LYS A 77 -1.93 19.68 5.98
C LYS A 77 -0.66 20.51 5.77
N LYS A 78 -0.74 21.83 5.89
CA LYS A 78 0.39 22.76 5.69
C LYS A 78 0.99 23.25 7.00
N ASP A 79 0.29 23.08 8.11
CA ASP A 79 0.78 23.42 9.44
C ASP A 79 2.00 22.56 9.81
N GLU A 80 3.11 23.23 10.13
CA GLU A 80 4.40 22.59 10.42
C GLU A 80 4.34 21.67 11.64
N ARG A 81 3.57 22.05 12.67
CA ARG A 81 3.41 21.24 13.89
C ARG A 81 2.63 19.97 13.57
N ASN A 82 1.55 20.09 12.81
CA ASN A 82 0.79 18.90 12.38
C ASN A 82 1.62 18.00 11.47
N LEU A 83 2.43 18.57 10.57
CA LEU A 83 3.34 17.81 9.73
C LEU A 83 4.39 17.06 10.56
N ALA A 84 4.99 17.72 11.56
CA ALA A 84 5.95 17.10 12.46
C ALA A 84 5.32 15.94 13.27
N ILE A 85 4.12 16.13 13.81
CA ILE A 85 3.37 15.07 14.52
C ILE A 85 3.08 13.90 13.58
N ALA A 86 2.58 14.18 12.38
CA ALA A 86 2.25 13.15 11.40
C ALA A 86 3.49 12.36 10.95
N ASN A 87 4.61 13.03 10.73
CA ASN A 87 5.87 12.38 10.36
C ASN A 87 6.41 11.51 11.50
N ARG A 88 6.33 11.99 12.75
CA ARG A 88 6.73 11.20 13.93
C ARG A 88 5.83 9.97 14.11
N ALA A 89 4.52 10.12 13.93
CA ALA A 89 3.58 9.00 13.97
C ALA A 89 3.92 7.96 12.89
N LYS A 90 4.15 8.39 11.63
CA LYS A 90 4.54 7.50 10.53
C LYS A 90 5.84 6.76 10.80
N ALA A 91 6.85 7.43 11.37
CA ALA A 91 8.11 6.80 11.75
C ALA A 91 7.89 5.72 12.81
N LYS A 92 7.07 5.98 13.83
CA LYS A 92 6.75 4.97 14.85
C LYS A 92 5.96 3.79 14.29
N THR A 93 5.02 4.05 13.37
CA THR A 93 4.30 2.99 12.65
C THR A 93 5.25 2.15 11.80
N TYR A 94 6.25 2.75 11.16
CA TYR A 94 7.28 2.03 10.41
C TYR A 94 8.06 1.06 11.32
N ASP A 95 8.56 1.53 12.47
CA ASP A 95 9.26 0.66 13.44
C ASP A 95 8.39 -0.53 13.87
N MET A 96 7.11 -0.29 14.16
CA MET A 96 6.15 -1.36 14.50
C MET A 96 5.89 -2.31 13.33
N THR A 97 5.85 -1.80 12.10
CA THR A 97 5.60 -2.59 10.89
C THR A 97 6.74 -3.58 10.65
N ILE A 98 8.00 -3.15 10.87
CA ILE A 98 9.17 -4.03 10.79
C ILE A 98 9.03 -5.19 11.78
N LEU A 99 8.75 -4.87 13.04
CA LEU A 99 8.60 -5.89 14.09
C LEU A 99 7.45 -6.87 13.78
N LEU A 100 6.30 -6.34 13.35
CA LEU A 100 5.13 -7.16 13.02
C LEU A 100 5.39 -8.07 11.81
N PHE A 101 6.00 -7.56 10.73
CA PHE A 101 6.34 -8.38 9.58
C PHE A 101 7.38 -9.45 9.92
N GLY A 102 8.38 -9.13 10.75
CA GLY A 102 9.34 -10.11 11.24
C GLY A 102 8.67 -11.25 12.00
N ALA A 103 7.72 -10.92 12.88
CA ALA A 103 6.93 -11.91 13.61
C ALA A 103 6.05 -12.76 12.68
N LEU A 104 5.42 -12.16 11.68
CA LEU A 104 4.60 -12.88 10.69
C LEU A 104 5.43 -13.83 9.82
N ILE A 105 6.61 -13.40 9.35
CA ILE A 105 7.52 -14.27 8.58
C ILE A 105 7.93 -15.47 9.44
N LEU A 106 8.29 -15.24 10.70
CA LEU A 106 8.67 -16.33 11.60
C LEU A 106 7.51 -17.30 11.84
N ALA A 107 6.32 -16.77 12.15
CA ALA A 107 5.13 -17.57 12.39
C ALA A 107 4.77 -18.42 11.16
N PHE A 108 4.71 -17.81 9.98
CA PHE A 108 4.40 -18.54 8.75
C PHE A 108 5.49 -19.53 8.34
N SER A 109 6.76 -19.22 8.62
CA SER A 109 7.86 -20.18 8.43
C SER A 109 7.72 -21.40 9.34
N LEU A 110 7.22 -21.24 10.56
CA LEU A 110 6.97 -22.35 11.49
C LEU A 110 5.71 -23.14 11.13
N MET A 111 4.74 -22.51 10.48
CA MET A 111 3.51 -23.15 9.98
C MET A 111 3.72 -23.97 8.70
N ASP A 112 4.95 -24.01 8.16
CA ASP A 112 5.32 -24.74 6.93
C ASP A 112 4.39 -24.41 5.74
N ILE A 113 4.10 -23.11 5.54
CA ILE A 113 3.31 -22.65 4.40
C ILE A 113 4.06 -22.86 3.07
N ASP A 114 3.32 -22.79 1.96
CA ASP A 114 3.89 -22.83 0.60
C ASP A 114 5.11 -21.91 0.45
N LYS A 115 6.24 -22.47 0.00
CA LYS A 115 7.55 -21.78 -0.07
C LYS A 115 7.48 -20.53 -0.94
N GLU A 116 6.70 -20.57 -2.02
CA GLU A 116 6.46 -19.46 -2.93
C GLU A 116 5.86 -18.26 -2.20
N THR A 117 4.87 -18.51 -1.34
CA THR A 117 4.22 -17.47 -0.51
C THR A 117 5.20 -16.89 0.51
N LEU A 118 6.02 -17.74 1.14
CA LEU A 118 7.04 -17.29 2.09
C LEU A 118 8.07 -16.38 1.42
N TRP A 119 8.54 -16.71 0.22
CA TRP A 119 9.47 -15.87 -0.55
C TRP A 119 8.88 -14.51 -0.92
N ILE A 120 7.60 -14.44 -1.32
CA ILE A 120 6.91 -13.18 -1.61
C ILE A 120 6.83 -12.30 -0.35
N LEU A 121 6.56 -12.91 0.81
CA LEU A 121 6.48 -12.20 2.08
C LEU A 121 7.85 -11.64 2.50
N VAL A 122 8.91 -12.44 2.40
CA VAL A 122 10.29 -12.01 2.66
C VAL A 122 10.72 -10.91 1.70
N ALA A 123 10.42 -11.05 0.40
CA ALA A 123 10.74 -10.03 -0.59
C ALA A 123 10.03 -8.69 -0.28
N SER A 124 8.76 -8.73 0.14
CA SER A 124 8.00 -7.55 0.55
C SER A 124 8.61 -6.88 1.78
N TYR A 125 9.04 -7.67 2.76
CA TYR A 125 9.72 -7.18 3.96
C TYR A 125 11.05 -6.49 3.64
N LEU A 126 11.87 -7.11 2.78
CA LEU A 126 13.13 -6.53 2.31
C LEU A 126 12.91 -5.26 1.48
N PHE A 127 11.86 -5.21 0.66
CA PHE A 127 11.49 -4.02 -0.09
C PHE A 127 11.18 -2.83 0.83
N ILE A 128 10.42 -3.06 1.92
CA ILE A 128 10.11 -2.03 2.92
C ILE A 128 11.40 -1.51 3.61
N HIS A 129 12.32 -2.42 3.96
CA HIS A 129 13.62 -2.06 4.54
C HIS A 129 14.48 -1.25 3.57
N GLY A 130 14.63 -1.75 2.34
CA GLY A 130 15.42 -1.12 1.29
C GLY A 130 14.88 0.26 0.92
N TYR A 131 13.56 0.40 0.79
CA TYR A 131 12.93 1.69 0.50
C TYR A 131 13.11 2.67 1.66
N GLY A 132 12.96 2.22 2.91
CA GLY A 132 13.23 3.06 4.09
C GLY A 132 14.68 3.52 4.15
N ALA A 133 15.64 2.63 3.90
CA ALA A 133 17.06 2.97 3.83
C ALA A 133 17.37 3.95 2.69
N TYR A 134 16.81 3.72 1.50
CA TYR A 134 16.91 4.64 0.36
C TYR A 134 16.37 6.03 0.71
N CYS A 135 15.17 6.12 1.28
CA CYS A 135 14.58 7.38 1.70
C CYS A 135 15.46 8.10 2.73
N ARG A 136 16.00 7.38 3.71
CA ARG A 136 16.93 7.95 4.70
C ARG A 136 18.17 8.54 4.02
N VAL A 137 18.84 7.79 3.14
CA VAL A 137 20.04 8.27 2.43
C VAL A 137 19.69 9.47 1.54
N LYS A 138 18.54 9.43 0.86
CA LYS A 138 18.08 10.53 0.02
C LYS A 138 17.85 11.80 0.84
N TYR A 139 17.11 11.73 1.94
CA TYR A 139 16.79 12.90 2.75
C TYR A 139 17.98 13.46 3.51
N VAL A 140 18.96 12.63 3.89
CA VAL A 140 20.24 13.10 4.44
C VAL A 140 21.07 13.88 3.42
N LYS A 141 20.87 13.66 2.12
CA LYS A 141 21.54 14.44 1.06
C LYS A 141 20.79 15.71 0.67
N GLU A 142 19.47 15.74 0.85
CA GLU A 142 18.62 16.87 0.50
C GLU A 142 18.55 17.94 1.61
N MET A 143 18.79 17.55 2.86
CA MET A 143 18.84 18.43 4.05
C MET A 143 20.28 18.63 4.53
#